data_AF-A0A2T1HVL3-F1
#
_entry.id   AF-A0A2T1HVL3-F1
#
_cell.length_a   1.000
_cell.length_b   1.000
_cell.length_c   1.000
_cell.angle_alpha   90.00
_cell.angle_beta   90.00
_cell.angle_gamma   90.00
#
_symmetry.space_group_name_H-M   'P 1'
#
loop_
_entity.id
_entity.type
_entity.pdbx_description
1 polymer ?
#
loop_
_entity_poly.entity_id
_entity_poly.type
_entity_poly.pdbx_seq_one_letter_code
_entity_poly.pdbx_strand_id
1 'polypeptide(L)'
;MVRTRRLFTPYEADALLADLKDCRRACVRALAKAPINGPVARAVSGVTAAIDQVAEVITGDREHFWSKTASTGPEMRAHFKPED
;
A
#
# COMPACT_ATOMS: atom_id res chain seq x y z
N MET A 1 -10.71 -3.06 -40.45
CA MET A 1 -10.61 -3.08 -38.98
C MET A 1 -10.01 -1.76 -38.54
N VAL A 2 -10.79 -0.88 -37.91
CA VAL A 2 -10.23 0.35 -37.30
C VAL A 2 -9.48 -0.07 -36.03
N ARG A 3 -8.16 0.11 -36.00
CA ARG A 3 -7.37 -0.07 -34.78
C ARG A 3 -7.54 1.18 -33.92
N THR A 4 -8.35 1.09 -32.87
CA THR A 4 -8.38 2.13 -31.85
C THR A 4 -7.01 2.18 -31.15
N ARG A 5 -6.38 3.35 -31.12
CA ARG A 5 -5.12 3.56 -30.41
C ARG A 5 -5.38 3.51 -28.90
N ARG A 6 -4.71 2.60 -28.19
CA ARG A 6 -4.76 2.56 -26.72
C ARG A 6 -3.99 3.78 -26.21
N LEU A 7 -4.66 4.61 -25.43
CA LEU A 7 -4.07 5.78 -24.77
C LEU A 7 -4.10 5.53 -23.26
N PHE A 8 -2.98 5.76 -22.59
CA PHE A 8 -2.91 5.79 -21.14
C PHE A 8 -2.63 7.23 -20.74
N THR A 9 -3.68 7.92 -20.32
CA THR A 9 -3.64 9.36 -20.01
C THR A 9 -3.51 9.56 -18.50
N PRO A 10 -3.21 10.79 -18.03
CA PRO A 10 -3.22 11.09 -16.60
C PRO A 10 -4.54 10.72 -15.91
N TYR A 11 -5.68 10.86 -16.60
CA TYR A 11 -6.99 10.46 -16.06
C TYR A 11 -7.06 8.95 -15.78
N GLU A 12 -6.59 8.12 -16.72
CA GLU A 12 -6.54 6.66 -16.55
C GLU A 12 -5.57 6.26 -15.43
N ALA A 13 -4.46 6.98 -15.32
CA ALA A 13 -3.49 6.80 -14.25
C ALA A 13 -4.09 7.09 -12.87
N ASP A 14 -4.77 8.22 -12.71
CA ASP A 14 -5.42 8.60 -11.44
C ASP A 14 -6.53 7.62 -11.06
N ALA A 15 -7.35 7.19 -12.01
CA ALA A 15 -8.39 6.19 -11.79
C ALA A 15 -7.79 4.85 -11.32
N LEU A 16 -6.74 4.38 -12.00
CA LEU A 16 -6.04 3.15 -11.62
C LEU A 16 -5.40 3.27 -10.23
N LEU A 17 -4.77 4.41 -9.90
CA LEU A 17 -4.17 4.63 -8.59
C LEU A 17 -5.21 4.62 -7.46
N ALA A 18 -6.42 5.15 -7.70
CA ALA A 18 -7.52 5.09 -6.73
C ALA A 18 -7.94 3.64 -6.44
N ASP A 19 -8.13 2.83 -7.48
CA ASP A 19 -8.51 1.42 -7.34
C ASP A 19 -7.41 0.60 -6.63
N LEU A 20 -6.15 0.84 -7.01
CA LEU A 20 -4.99 0.18 -6.40
C LEU A 20 -4.83 0.54 -4.92
N LYS A 21 -5.14 1.78 -4.53
CA LYS A 21 -5.12 2.22 -3.13
C LYS A 21 -6.07 1.40 -2.26
N ASP A 22 -7.30 1.19 -2.75
CA ASP A 22 -8.30 0.43 -2.00
C ASP A 22 -8.01 -1.08 -2.01
N CYS A 23 -7.48 -1.60 -3.12
CA CYS A 23 -6.95 -2.96 -3.20
C CYS A 23 -5.85 -3.19 -2.16
N ARG A 24 -4.85 -2.29 -2.11
CA ARG A 24 -3.74 -2.36 -1.16
C ARG A 24 -4.22 -2.31 0.29
N ARG A 25 -5.20 -1.46 0.61
CA ARG A 25 -5.84 -1.43 1.93
C ARG A 25 -6.50 -2.76 2.29
N ALA A 26 -7.15 -3.42 1.33
CA ALA A 26 -7.70 -4.76 1.54
C ALA A 26 -6.61 -5.79 1.81
N CYS A 27 -5.49 -5.74 1.07
CA CYS A 27 -4.33 -6.59 1.31
C CYS A 27 -3.76 -6.41 2.73
N VAL A 28 -3.59 -5.16 3.18
CA VAL A 28 -3.12 -4.87 4.55
C VAL A 28 -4.07 -5.46 5.60
N ARG A 29 -5.39 -5.31 5.43
CA ARG A 29 -6.38 -5.91 6.34
C ARG A 29 -6.33 -7.45 6.33
N ALA A 30 -6.05 -8.06 5.19
CA ALA A 30 -5.89 -9.51 5.09
C ALA A 30 -4.60 -9.98 5.77
N LEU A 31 -3.48 -9.27 5.57
CA LEU A 31 -2.20 -9.56 6.24
C LEU A 31 -2.30 -9.46 7.77
N ALA A 32 -3.09 -8.51 8.28
CA ALA A 32 -3.32 -8.37 9.71
C ALA A 32 -4.05 -9.56 10.35
N LYS A 33 -4.74 -10.40 9.55
CA LYS A 33 -5.51 -11.56 10.01
C LYS A 33 -4.86 -12.89 9.63
N ALA A 34 -4.06 -12.91 8.58
CA ALA A 34 -3.46 -14.13 8.07
C ALA A 34 -2.35 -14.64 9.00
N PRO A 35 -2.19 -15.96 9.18
CA PRO A 35 -1.04 -16.51 9.89
C PRO A 35 0.27 -16.04 9.26
N ILE A 36 1.22 -15.64 10.11
CA ILE A 36 2.55 -15.21 9.68
C ILE A 36 3.18 -16.31 8.82
N ASN A 37 3.73 -15.92 7.66
CA ASN A 37 4.31 -16.82 6.66
C ASN A 37 3.37 -17.89 6.09
N GLY A 38 2.06 -17.83 6.38
CA GLY A 38 1.05 -18.70 5.80
C GLY A 38 0.86 -18.43 4.30
N PRO A 39 0.20 -19.35 3.57
CA PRO A 39 0.04 -19.25 2.11
C PRO A 39 -0.69 -17.97 1.69
N VAL A 40 -1.74 -17.59 2.43
CA VAL A 40 -2.47 -16.33 2.20
C VAL A 40 -1.57 -15.13 2.43
N ALA A 41 -0.80 -15.10 3.53
CA ALA A 41 0.10 -13.99 3.83
C ALA A 41 1.14 -13.81 2.71
N ARG A 42 1.76 -14.90 2.23
CA ARG A 42 2.73 -14.85 1.13
C ARG A 42 2.13 -14.33 -0.17
N ALA A 43 0.95 -14.84 -0.55
CA ALA A 43 0.27 -14.42 -1.77
C ALA A 43 -0.11 -12.93 -1.70
N VAL A 44 -0.69 -12.49 -0.59
CA VAL A 44 -1.11 -11.09 -0.39
C VAL A 44 0.09 -10.14 -0.33
N SER A 45 1.21 -10.54 0.27
CA SER A 45 2.45 -9.76 0.22
C SER A 45 2.96 -9.59 -1.21
N GLY A 46 2.88 -10.64 -2.04
CA GLY A 46 3.24 -10.56 -3.47
C GLY A 46 2.36 -9.58 -4.24
N VAL A 47 1.04 -9.59 -4.00
CA VAL A 47 0.11 -8.63 -4.60
C VAL A 47 0.44 -7.19 -4.15
N THR A 48 0.71 -6.98 -2.86
CA THR A 48 1.06 -5.65 -2.32
C THR A 48 2.31 -5.10 -2.98
N ALA A 49 3.34 -5.93 -3.18
CA ALA A 49 4.57 -5.53 -3.85
C ALA A 49 4.35 -5.16 -5.33
N ALA A 50 3.47 -5.89 -6.03
CA ALA A 50 3.09 -5.57 -7.41
C ALA A 50 2.32 -4.25 -7.50
N ILE A 51 1.42 -3.98 -6.54
CA ILE A 51 0.70 -2.69 -6.46
C ILE A 51 1.68 -1.53 -6.28
N ASP A 52 2.62 -1.65 -5.34
CA ASP A 52 3.61 -0.61 -5.07
C ASP A 52 4.53 -0.37 -6.29
N GLN A 53 4.86 -1.42 -7.05
CA GLN A 53 5.59 -1.29 -8.31
C GLN A 53 4.80 -0.54 -9.39
N VAL A 54 3.48 -0.78 -9.52
CA VAL A 54 2.65 -0.04 -10.47
C VAL A 54 2.57 1.44 -10.10
N ALA A 55 2.42 1.75 -8.81
CA ALA A 55 2.45 3.13 -8.34
C ALA A 55 3.78 3.82 -8.64
N GLU A 56 4.90 3.13 -8.42
CA GLU A 56 6.24 3.63 -8.76
C GLU A 56 6.35 3.98 -10.25
N VAL A 57 5.86 3.10 -11.14
CA VAL A 57 5.88 3.34 -12.60
C VAL A 57 5.04 4.55 -13.00
N ILE A 58 3.91 4.77 -12.33
CA ILE A 58 2.97 5.85 -12.67
C ILE A 58 3.44 7.20 -12.07
N THR A 59 3.96 7.19 -10.86
CA THR A 59 4.18 8.41 -10.05
C THR A 59 5.65 8.76 -9.84
N GLY A 60 6.57 7.81 -10.08
CA GLY A 60 7.97 7.92 -9.69
C GLY A 60 8.22 7.71 -8.20
N ASP A 61 7.20 7.36 -7.42
CA ASP A 61 7.27 7.16 -5.97
C ASP A 61 6.79 5.76 -5.58
N ARG A 62 7.69 4.94 -5.05
CA ARG A 62 7.40 3.59 -4.58
C ARG A 62 6.61 3.58 -3.27
N GLU A 63 6.75 4.63 -2.47
CA GLU A 63 6.08 4.77 -1.17
C GLU A 63 4.75 5.53 -1.30
N HIS A 64 4.25 5.72 -2.54
CA HIS A 64 3.05 6.49 -2.83
C HIS A 64 1.83 6.11 -1.98
N PHE A 65 1.69 4.82 -1.63
CA PHE A 65 0.61 4.31 -0.79
C PHE A 65 0.99 4.06 0.67
N TRP A 66 2.22 4.32 1.07
CA TRP A 66 2.67 4.14 2.44
C TRP A 66 2.06 5.25 3.29
N SER A 67 1.41 4.86 4.39
CA SER A 67 1.00 5.86 5.38
C SER A 67 2.27 6.45 5.99
N LYS A 68 2.40 7.77 6.03
CA LYS A 68 3.46 8.43 6.79
C LYS A 68 3.45 7.81 8.19
N THR A 69 4.58 7.25 8.61
CA THR A 69 4.79 6.81 9.99
C THR A 69 4.31 7.93 10.88
N ALA A 70 3.36 7.64 11.77
CA ALA A 70 3.05 8.57 12.84
C ALA A 70 4.37 8.78 13.58
N SER A 71 5.00 9.94 13.38
CA SER A 71 6.20 10.30 14.11
C SER A 71 5.87 10.05 15.56
N THR A 72 6.53 9.07 16.18
CA THR A 72 6.43 8.87 17.62
C THR A 72 7.09 10.10 18.21
N GLY A 73 6.28 11.12 18.45
CA GLY A 73 6.72 12.34 19.12
C GLY A 73 7.25 11.97 20.51
N PRO A 74 8.18 12.78 21.06
CA PRO A 74 8.84 12.49 22.34
C PRO A 74 7.89 12.33 23.55
N GLU A 75 6.59 12.60 23.40
CA GLU A 75 5.58 12.56 24.45
C GLU A 75 5.27 11.15 25.00
N MET A 76 5.39 10.10 24.19
CA MET A 76 5.05 8.72 24.61
C MET A 76 6.08 8.09 25.57
N ARG A 77 7.21 8.75 25.84
CA ARG A 77 8.29 8.21 26.69
C ARG A 77 8.11 8.52 28.18
N ALA A 78 7.14 9.36 28.55
CA ALA A 78 7.00 9.88 29.92
C ALA A 78 6.01 9.12 30.83
N HIS A 79 5.25 8.15 30.32
CA HIS A 79 4.12 7.55 31.06
C HIS A 79 4.39 6.18 31.71
N PHE A 80 5.58 5.60 31.56
CA PHE A 80 5.92 4.36 32.27
C PHE A 80 6.76 4.69 33.52
N LYS A 81 6.10 4.99 34.63
CA LYS A 81 6.72 4.94 35.96
C LYS A 81 6.51 3.52 36.51
N PRO A 82 7.58 2.76 36.80
CA PRO A 82 7.43 1.59 37.66
C PRO A 82 7.09 2.09 39.06
N GLU A 83 6.00 1.60 39.62
CA GLU A 83 5.61 1.82 41.02
C GLU A 83 6.27 0.69 41.83
N ASP A 84 7.16 1.05 42.77
CA ASP A 84 7.70 0.18 43.82
C ASP A 84 6.87 0.34 45.11
#